data_AF-A0A4Q2XNT4-F1
#
_entry.id   AF-A0A4Q2XNT4-F1
#
_cell.length_a   1.000
_cell.length_b   1.000
_cell.length_c   1.000
_cell.angle_alpha   90.00
_cell.angle_beta   90.00
_cell.angle_gamma   90.00
#
_symmetry.space_group_name_H-M   'P 1'
#
loop_
_entity.id
_entity.type
_entity.pdbx_description
1 polymer ?
#
loop_
_entity_poly.entity_id
_entity_poly.type
_entity_poly.pdbx_seq_one_letter_code
_entity_poly.pdbx_strand_id
1 'polypeptide(L)' 'MISPSGKRRVVLLGSTGSIGCSTLKVARELPDQIEIIALAACGNVGKLAEQARETG' A
#
# COMPACT_ATOMS: atom_id res chain seq x y z
N MET A 1 0.92 26.02 8.54
CA MET A 1 0.66 24.57 8.37
C MET A 1 1.43 24.12 7.14
N ILE A 2 2.41 23.24 7.30
CA ILE A 2 3.10 22.64 6.16
C ILE A 2 2.17 21.54 5.64
N SER A 3 1.38 21.83 4.61
CA SER A 3 0.78 20.76 3.81
C SER A 3 1.94 20.07 3.09
N PRO A 4 2.18 18.76 3.26
CA PRO A 4 3.25 18.09 2.52
C PRO A 4 2.93 18.21 1.02
N SER A 5 3.77 18.94 0.31
CA SER A 5 3.69 19.14 -1.13
C SER A 5 4.16 17.86 -1.83
N GLY A 6 3.29 16.85 -1.90
CA GLY A 6 3.57 15.56 -2.55
C GLY A 6 2.78 14.40 -1.94
N LYS A 7 2.65 13.31 -2.71
CA LYS A 7 2.05 12.06 -2.23
C LYS A 7 2.84 11.53 -1.05
N ARG A 8 2.14 11.03 -0.03
CA ARG A 8 2.76 10.35 1.10
C ARG A 8 3.20 8.96 0.65
N ARG A 9 4.52 8.78 0.61
CA ARG A 9 5.16 7.50 0.26
C ARG A 9 5.09 6.56 1.45
N VAL A 10 4.49 5.38 1.25
CA VAL A 10 4.20 4.41 2.31
C VAL A 10 4.79 3.05 1.96
N VAL A 11 5.43 2.44 2.96
CA VAL A 11 5.83 1.02 2.94
C VAL A 11 4.83 0.23 3.77
N LEU A 12 4.24 -0.81 3.18
CA LEU A 12 3.20 -1.61 3.84
C LEU A 12 3.75 -2.99 4.24
N LEU A 13 3.98 -3.17 5.54
CA LEU A 13 4.42 -4.44 6.13
C LEU A 13 3.20 -5.25 6.61
N GLY A 14 3.08 -6.50 6.17
CA GLY A 14 1.90 -7.33 6.41
C GLY A 14 0.73 -7.04 5.46
N SER A 15 1.01 -6.71 4.19
CA SER A 15 0.01 -6.29 3.19
C SER A 15 -1.10 -7.31 2.92
N THR A 16 -0.85 -8.60 3.17
CA THR A 16 -1.83 -9.68 2.97
C THR A 16 -2.72 -9.93 4.17
N GLY A 17 -2.42 -9.34 5.32
CA GLY A 17 -3.23 -9.41 6.53
C GLY A 17 -4.48 -8.53 6.46
N SER A 18 -5.35 -8.63 7.46
CA SER A 18 -6.62 -7.88 7.52
C SER A 18 -6.42 -6.36 7.42
N ILE A 19 -5.48 -5.82 8.21
CA ILE A 19 -5.13 -4.40 8.19
C ILE A 19 -4.47 -4.03 6.85
N GLY A 20 -3.48 -4.79 6.39
CA GLY A 20 -2.80 -4.51 5.13
C GLY A 20 -3.74 -4.46 3.91
N CYS A 21 -4.70 -5.39 3.84
CA CYS A 21 -5.69 -5.38 2.77
C CYS A 21 -6.60 -4.16 2.82
N SER A 22 -6.98 -3.73 4.03
CA SER A 22 -7.79 -2.54 4.25
C SER A 22 -7.01 -1.26 3.92
N THR A 23 -5.73 -1.19 4.31
CA THR A 23 -4.83 -0.10 3.96
C THR A 23 -4.68 0.06 2.45
N LEU A 24 -4.55 -1.04 1.70
CA LEU A 24 -4.52 -1.00 0.23
C LEU A 24 -5.81 -0.45 -0.37
N LYS A 25 -6.99 -0.75 0.20
CA LYS A 25 -8.25 -0.13 -0.25
C LYS A 25 -8.23 1.38 -0.06
N VAL A 26 -7.79 1.85 1.12
CA VAL A 26 -7.68 3.29 1.39
C VAL A 26 -6.68 3.97 0.45
N ALA A 27 -5.54 3.33 0.17
CA ALA A 27 -4.56 3.87 -0.77
C ALA A 27 -5.12 4.04 -2.19
N ARG A 28 -5.97 3.11 -2.65
CA ARG A 28 -6.66 3.20 -3.95
C ARG A 28 -7.69 4.31 -4.02
N GLU A 29 -8.35 4.61 -2.91
CA GLU A 29 -9.33 5.70 -2.82
C GLU A 29 -8.67 7.08 -2.71
N LEU A 30 -7.39 7.13 -2.34
CA LEU A 30 -6.62 8.36 -2.14
C LEU A 30 -5.33 8.41 -2.99
N PRO A 31 -5.41 8.22 -4.33
CA PRO A 31 -4.23 8.09 -5.19
C PRO A 31 -3.41 9.38 -5.31
N ASP A 32 -4.01 10.53 -5.01
CA ASP A 32 -3.35 11.84 -4.99
C ASP A 32 -2.65 12.16 -3.68
N GLN A 33 -2.92 11.37 -2.63
CA GLN A 33 -2.38 11.58 -1.28
C GLN A 33 -1.46 10.45 -0.83
N ILE A 34 -1.63 9.23 -1.35
CA ILE A 34 -0.89 8.04 -0.92
C ILE A 34 -0.22 7.39 -2.13
N GLU A 35 1.03 7.00 -1.95
CA GLU A 35 1.80 6.22 -2.91
C GLU A 35 2.41 5.02 -2.18
N ILE A 36 2.02 3.81 -2.55
CA ILE A 36 2.59 2.58 -2.00
C ILE A 36 3.89 2.30 -2.75
N ILE A 37 5.02 2.39 -2.06
CA ILE A 37 6.34 2.23 -2.68
C ILE A 37 6.99 0.88 -2.39
N ALA A 38 6.47 0.13 -1.42
CA ALA A 38 6.92 -1.22 -1.12
C ALA A 38 5.86 -2.00 -0.34
N LEU A 39 5.83 -3.31 -0.57
CA LEU A 39 4.95 -4.26 0.08
C LEU A 39 5.78 -5.39 0.70
N ALA A 40 5.39 -5.83 1.89
CA ALA A 40 5.91 -7.05 2.51
C ALA A 40 4.76 -7.85 3.11
N ALA A 41 4.88 -9.18 3.10
CA ALA A 41 3.91 -10.09 3.68
C ALA A 41 4.59 -11.40 4.10
N CYS A 42 3.98 -12.11 5.06
CA CYS A 42 4.41 -13.44 5.45
C CYS A 42 3.31 -14.46 5.10
N GLY A 43 3.69 -15.60 4.52
CA GLY A 43 2.82 -16.77 4.33
C GLY A 43 1.95 -16.79 3.06
N ASN A 44 1.58 -15.64 2.47
CA ASN A 44 0.73 -15.61 1.26
C ASN A 44 1.42 -14.92 0.07
N VAL A 45 2.30 -15.65 -0.61
CA VAL A 45 3.10 -15.15 -1.74
C VAL A 45 2.23 -14.80 -2.95
N GLY A 46 1.19 -15.59 -3.24
CA GLY A 46 0.30 -15.34 -4.38
C GLY A 46 -0.41 -13.98 -4.27
N LYS A 47 -0.98 -13.70 -3.10
CA LYS A 47 -1.63 -12.42 -2.83
C LYS A 47 -0.65 -11.25 -2.79
N LEU A 48 0.57 -11.47 -2.28
CA LEU A 48 1.63 -10.45 -2.34
C LEU A 48 1.99 -10.11 -3.80
N ALA A 49 2.10 -11.11 -4.67
CA ALA A 49 2.41 -10.91 -6.09
C ALA A 49 1.29 -10.18 -6.84
N GLU A 50 0.02 -10.48 -6.54
CA GLU A 50 -1.13 -9.74 -7.05
C GLU A 50 -1.07 -8.26 -6.63
N GLN A 51 -0.85 -7.99 -5.35
CA GLN A 51 -0.74 -6.63 -4.82
C GLN A 51 0.45 -5.86 -5.41
N ALA A 52 1.58 -6.54 -5.66
CA ALA A 52 2.75 -5.92 -6.27
C ALA A 52 2.48 -5.49 -7.73
N ARG A 53 1.73 -6.28 -8.51
CA ARG A 53 1.33 -5.90 -9.89
C ARG A 53 0.35 -4.75 -9.95
N GLU A 54 -0.42 -4.55 -8.88
CA GLU A 54 -1.41 -3.48 -8.81
C GLU A 54 -0.82 -2.15 -8.36
N THR A 55 0.25 -2.19 -7.56
CA THR A 55 0.85 -1.01 -6.93
C THR A 55 2.16 -0.53 -7.56
N GLY A 56 2.80 -1.37 -8.39
CA GLY A 56 3.98 -1.01 -9.18
C GLY A 56 3.65 -0.86 -10.66
#